data_AF-A0A260UWE6-F1
#
_entry.id   AF-A0A260UWE6-F1
#
_cell.length_a   1.000
_cell.length_b   1.000
_cell.length_c   1.000
_cell.angle_alpha   90.00
_cell.angle_beta   90.00
_cell.angle_gamma   90.00
#
_symmetry.space_group_name_H-M   'P 1'
#
loop_
_entity.id
_entity.type
_entity.pdbx_description
1 polymer ?
#
loop_
_entity_poly.entity_id
_entity_poly.type
_entity_poly.pdbx_seq_one_letter_code
_entity_poly.pdbx_strand_id
1 'polypeptide(L)'
;MTTARFKDLCIDATNLEAMVTFWSATVGLGVVRTGSPDIVKLGGVEPTQTIWVNRVPEFKAVKNRVHLDVHVTTTELPGAKPVSAQGEFGWRVMADPDGGEFCAFVRPEVGPYRMYELVVDALDAKTLAGWWAQVLGGTTEGSEEGWHAIEGAAGVPFESMVFAQVREAKTGKNRVHWDIEVDFVDAIAELESLGARVLRRPDSDIEWTVMADPEGNEFCVFVTE
;
A
#
# COMPACT_ATOMS: atom_id res chain seq x y z
N MET A 1 8.78 -20.20 -10.02
CA MET A 1 9.08 -18.77 -9.82
C MET A 1 7.82 -18.06 -10.25
N THR A 2 6.93 -17.83 -9.29
CA THR A 2 5.79 -16.93 -9.45
C THR A 2 6.31 -15.59 -9.94
N THR A 3 5.98 -15.19 -11.15
CA THR A 3 6.16 -13.80 -11.59
C THR A 3 4.82 -13.10 -11.44
N ALA A 4 4.47 -12.74 -10.21
CA ALA A 4 3.32 -11.89 -9.97
C ALA A 4 3.67 -10.45 -10.36
N ARG A 5 2.64 -9.65 -10.62
CA ARG A 5 2.77 -8.24 -10.94
C ARG A 5 1.95 -7.42 -9.95
N PHE A 6 2.52 -6.33 -9.46
CA PHE A 6 1.77 -5.34 -8.69
C PHE A 6 0.63 -4.77 -9.55
N LYS A 7 -0.56 -4.71 -8.97
CA LYS A 7 -1.77 -4.28 -9.66
C LYS A 7 -2.19 -2.89 -9.20
N ASP A 8 -2.78 -2.81 -8.00
CA ASP A 8 -3.43 -1.61 -7.46
C ASP A 8 -3.10 -1.45 -5.96
N LEU A 9 -3.25 -0.23 -5.44
CA LEU A 9 -3.35 0.03 -3.99
C LEU A 9 -4.81 0.07 -3.55
N CYS A 10 -5.05 -0.24 -2.28
CA CYS A 10 -6.36 -0.16 -1.64
C CYS A 10 -6.26 0.58 -0.30
N ILE A 11 -7.22 1.47 -0.02
CA ILE A 11 -7.33 2.24 1.23
C ILE A 11 -8.73 2.06 1.80
N ASP A 12 -8.81 1.58 3.04
CA ASP A 12 -10.04 1.51 3.83
C ASP A 12 -10.40 2.90 4.40
N ALA A 13 -11.64 3.31 4.20
CA ALA A 13 -12.18 4.60 4.61
C ALA A 13 -13.52 4.48 5.35
N THR A 14 -13.62 5.08 6.53
CA THR A 14 -14.88 5.34 7.24
C THR A 14 -15.59 6.57 6.67
N ASN A 15 -14.84 7.58 6.22
CA ASN A 15 -15.37 8.73 5.49
C ASN A 15 -14.86 8.74 4.03
N LEU A 16 -15.55 7.98 3.17
CA LEU A 16 -15.20 7.81 1.77
C LEU A 16 -14.96 9.13 1.02
N GLU A 17 -15.84 10.12 1.16
CA GLU A 17 -15.73 11.38 0.41
C GLU A 17 -14.54 12.23 0.87
N ALA A 18 -14.27 12.28 2.18
CA ALA A 18 -13.12 12.98 2.71
C ALA A 18 -11.82 12.32 2.24
N MET A 19 -11.75 10.99 2.28
CA MET A 19 -10.59 10.21 1.87
C MET A 19 -10.34 10.29 0.36
N VAL A 20 -11.38 10.21 -0.46
CA VAL A 20 -11.29 10.40 -1.92
C VAL A 20 -10.78 11.80 -2.24
N THR A 21 -11.37 12.83 -1.63
CA THR A 21 -10.94 14.23 -1.85
C THR A 21 -9.49 14.42 -1.44
N PHE A 22 -9.11 13.91 -0.28
CA PHE A 22 -7.76 14.04 0.25
C PHE A 22 -6.72 13.32 -0.60
N TRP A 23 -6.90 12.01 -0.84
CA TRP A 23 -5.91 11.20 -1.53
C TRP A 23 -5.80 11.58 -3.00
N SER A 24 -6.91 11.86 -3.71
CA SER A 24 -6.85 12.34 -5.11
C SER A 24 -5.99 13.59 -5.26
N ALA A 25 -6.19 14.59 -4.40
CA ALA A 25 -5.42 15.83 -4.41
C ALA A 25 -3.96 15.62 -3.98
N THR A 26 -3.73 14.76 -2.98
CA THR A 26 -2.40 14.52 -2.39
C THR A 26 -1.50 13.77 -3.35
N VAL A 27 -1.95 12.63 -3.90
CA VAL A 27 -1.14 11.83 -4.83
C VAL A 27 -1.25 12.25 -6.29
N GLY A 28 -2.17 13.18 -6.61
CA GLY A 28 -2.36 13.72 -7.95
C GLY A 28 -3.10 12.77 -8.90
N LEU A 29 -4.07 12.01 -8.39
CA LEU A 29 -4.89 11.08 -9.16
C LEU A 29 -6.28 11.63 -9.42
N GLY A 30 -6.87 11.31 -10.57
CA GLY A 30 -8.24 11.66 -10.92
C GLY A 30 -9.27 10.74 -10.24
N VAL A 31 -10.46 11.26 -9.94
CA VAL A 31 -11.54 10.48 -9.32
C VAL A 31 -12.38 9.80 -10.40
N VAL A 32 -12.54 8.48 -10.30
CA VAL A 32 -13.33 7.61 -11.19
C VAL A 32 -14.37 6.87 -10.35
N ARG A 33 -15.65 7.23 -10.50
CA ARG A 33 -16.77 6.60 -9.77
C ARG A 33 -17.15 5.28 -10.43
N THR A 34 -17.27 4.21 -9.63
CA THR A 34 -17.43 2.83 -10.13
C THR A 34 -18.87 2.32 -10.11
N GLY A 35 -19.87 3.22 -9.98
CA GLY A 35 -21.28 2.86 -9.82
C GLY A 35 -21.64 2.30 -8.44
N SER A 36 -20.65 1.84 -7.68
CA SER A 36 -20.78 1.49 -6.25
C SER A 36 -20.83 2.74 -5.36
N PRO A 37 -21.70 2.78 -4.33
CA PRO A 37 -21.71 3.86 -3.34
C PRO A 37 -20.56 3.75 -2.31
N ASP A 38 -19.90 2.59 -2.28
CA ASP A 38 -18.93 2.22 -1.25
C ASP A 38 -17.50 2.16 -1.78
N ILE A 39 -17.30 2.26 -3.09
CA ILE A 39 -15.97 2.12 -3.68
C ILE A 39 -15.75 3.24 -4.69
N VAL A 40 -14.60 3.89 -4.62
CA VAL A 40 -14.17 4.89 -5.59
C VAL A 40 -12.77 4.58 -6.05
N LYS A 41 -12.56 4.59 -7.37
CA LYS A 41 -11.24 4.46 -7.97
C LYS A 41 -10.60 5.84 -8.08
N LEU A 42 -9.34 5.94 -7.69
CA LEU A 42 -8.44 7.03 -8.08
C LEU A 42 -7.53 6.50 -9.20
N GLY A 43 -7.45 7.20 -10.32
CA GLY A 43 -6.74 6.77 -11.51
C GLY A 43 -5.80 7.83 -12.07
N GLY A 44 -4.60 7.42 -12.46
CA GLY A 44 -3.59 8.26 -13.08
C GLY A 44 -3.56 8.13 -14.60
N VAL A 45 -2.49 8.63 -15.21
CA VAL A 45 -2.27 8.52 -16.66
C VAL A 45 -1.91 7.09 -17.02
N GLU A 46 -1.08 6.44 -16.19
CA GLU A 46 -0.70 5.05 -16.37
C GLU A 46 -1.73 4.12 -15.70
N PRO A 47 -2.09 2.97 -16.33
CA PRO A 47 -3.06 2.03 -15.75
C PRO A 47 -2.69 1.52 -14.35
N THR A 48 -1.39 1.42 -14.04
CA THR A 48 -0.86 1.01 -12.73
C THR A 48 -1.03 2.05 -11.63
N GLN A 49 -1.29 3.31 -11.99
CA GLN A 49 -1.52 4.39 -11.03
C GLN A 49 -2.97 4.33 -10.53
N THR A 50 -3.31 3.27 -9.81
CA THR A 50 -4.66 3.01 -9.31
C THR A 50 -4.65 2.88 -7.79
N ILE A 51 -5.56 3.62 -7.14
CA ILE A 51 -5.88 3.46 -5.72
C ILE A 51 -7.38 3.26 -5.59
N TRP A 52 -7.82 2.17 -4.97
CA TRP A 52 -9.21 1.95 -4.58
C TRP A 52 -9.44 2.48 -3.17
N VAL A 53 -10.40 3.40 -3.00
CA VAL A 53 -10.85 3.85 -1.68
C VAL A 53 -12.15 3.12 -1.37
N ASN A 54 -12.11 2.26 -0.35
CA ASN A 54 -13.19 1.35 0.01
C ASN A 54 -13.84 1.80 1.31
N ARG A 55 -15.17 1.98 1.30
CA ARG A 55 -15.92 2.29 2.52
C ARG A 55 -15.95 1.05 3.42
N VAL A 56 -15.52 1.23 4.66
CA VAL A 56 -15.62 0.21 5.71
C VAL A 56 -16.23 0.81 6.98
N PRO A 57 -16.96 0.02 7.78
CA PRO A 57 -17.57 0.51 9.02
C PRO A 57 -16.55 0.67 10.17
N GLU A 58 -15.42 -0.02 10.12
CA GLU A 58 -14.44 -0.02 11.20
C GLU A 58 -13.56 1.23 11.16
N PHE A 59 -13.44 1.91 12.30
CA PHE A 59 -12.45 2.98 12.48
C PHE A 59 -11.06 2.41 12.76
N LYS A 60 -10.03 3.22 12.50
CA LYS A 60 -8.66 2.91 12.91
C LYS A 60 -8.59 2.72 14.43
N ALA A 61 -8.15 1.54 14.85
CA ALA A 61 -8.06 1.17 16.28
C ALA A 61 -6.61 1.05 16.80
N VAL A 62 -5.64 0.84 15.90
CA VAL A 62 -4.22 0.66 16.21
C VAL A 62 -3.35 1.46 15.24
N LYS A 63 -2.04 1.52 15.47
CA LYS A 63 -1.06 2.08 14.52
C LYS A 63 -1.19 1.37 13.17
N ASN A 64 -1.17 2.09 12.06
CA ASN A 64 -1.05 1.44 10.75
C ASN A 64 0.32 0.78 10.63
N ARG A 65 0.34 -0.43 10.06
CA ARG A 65 1.57 -1.10 9.65
C ARG A 65 1.92 -0.84 8.20
N VAL A 66 0.98 -0.34 7.41
CA VAL A 66 1.19 -0.02 6.01
C VAL A 66 0.83 1.44 5.81
N HIS A 67 1.73 2.21 5.23
CA HIS A 67 1.51 3.61 4.93
C HIS A 67 2.09 4.00 3.58
N LEU A 68 1.64 5.16 3.10
CA LEU A 68 2.07 5.73 1.83
C LEU A 68 3.06 6.85 2.09
N ASP A 69 4.14 6.85 1.34
CA ASP A 69 5.05 7.98 1.27
C ASP A 69 4.72 8.79 0.03
N VAL A 70 4.67 10.11 0.19
CA VAL A 70 4.22 11.01 -0.87
C VAL A 70 5.11 12.23 -0.97
N HIS A 71 5.42 12.62 -2.20
CA HIS A 71 6.06 13.88 -2.50
C HIS A 71 5.05 15.02 -2.43
N VAL A 72 5.35 16.06 -1.63
CA VAL A 72 4.50 17.24 -1.49
C VAL A 72 5.31 18.52 -1.55
N THR A 73 4.68 19.65 -1.87
CA THR A 73 5.35 20.96 -1.79
C THR A 73 5.22 21.61 -0.41
N THR A 74 4.27 21.15 0.40
CA THR A 74 4.01 21.65 1.75
C THR A 74 3.33 20.56 2.59
N THR A 75 3.52 20.63 3.91
CA THR A 75 2.80 19.79 4.88
C THR A 75 1.46 20.40 5.31
N GLU A 76 1.11 21.58 4.81
CA GLU A 76 -0.21 22.22 4.98
C GLU A 76 -1.24 21.59 4.03
N LEU A 77 -1.56 20.31 4.27
CA LEU A 77 -2.48 19.53 3.45
C LEU A 77 -3.90 19.58 4.04
N PRO A 78 -4.92 20.05 3.31
CA PRO A 78 -6.28 20.12 3.82
C PRO A 78 -6.81 18.77 4.32
N GLY A 79 -7.27 18.73 5.58
CA GLY A 79 -7.79 17.51 6.21
C GLY A 79 -6.74 16.62 6.86
N ALA A 80 -5.44 16.82 6.57
CA ALA A 80 -4.36 16.12 7.25
C ALA A 80 -3.98 16.79 8.57
N LYS A 81 -3.38 16.03 9.48
CA LYS A 81 -2.85 16.52 10.77
C LYS A 81 -1.42 16.02 10.98
N PRO A 82 -0.51 16.82 11.53
CA PRO A 82 0.82 16.35 11.88
C PRO A 82 0.76 15.32 13.02
N VAL A 83 1.55 14.25 12.89
CA VAL A 83 1.72 13.20 13.92
C VAL A 83 3.08 13.35 14.62
N SER A 84 4.14 13.60 13.85
CA SER A 84 5.51 13.81 14.36
C SER A 84 5.76 15.26 14.80
N ALA A 85 6.95 15.62 15.27
CA ALA A 85 7.44 17.01 15.39
C ALA A 85 8.18 17.47 14.12
N GLN A 86 8.14 18.79 13.82
CA GLN A 86 8.80 19.31 12.61
C GLN A 86 10.31 19.10 12.70
N GLY A 87 10.92 18.55 11.65
CA GLY A 87 12.37 18.26 11.61
C GLY A 87 12.79 17.05 12.43
N GLU A 88 11.84 16.26 12.96
CA GLU A 88 12.14 14.99 13.62
C GLU A 88 12.74 13.97 12.65
N PHE A 89 12.27 13.98 11.40
CA PHE A 89 12.78 13.16 10.30
C PHE A 89 13.08 14.02 9.08
N GLY A 90 13.70 13.42 8.05
CA GLY A 90 13.83 14.02 6.72
C GLY A 90 12.49 14.24 6.00
N TRP A 91 11.41 13.71 6.57
CA TRP A 91 10.02 13.84 6.16
C TRP A 91 9.14 14.25 7.35
N ARG A 92 7.85 14.45 7.09
CA ARG A 92 6.84 14.73 8.13
C ARG A 92 5.85 13.57 8.19
N VAL A 93 5.77 12.87 9.32
CA VAL A 93 4.67 11.92 9.56
C VAL A 93 3.40 12.70 9.81
N MET A 94 2.38 12.42 9.01
CA MET A 94 1.06 13.04 8.98
C MET A 94 -0.01 11.96 9.15
N ALA A 95 -1.22 12.38 9.50
CA ALA A 95 -2.42 11.56 9.51
C ALA A 95 -3.42 12.12 8.49
N ASP A 96 -4.00 11.24 7.68
CA ASP A 96 -5.08 11.56 6.75
C ASP A 96 -6.40 11.87 7.48
N PRO A 97 -7.50 12.20 6.78
CA PRO A 97 -8.79 12.51 7.42
C PRO A 97 -9.36 11.40 8.32
N ASP A 98 -9.00 10.14 8.06
CA ASP A 98 -9.41 8.96 8.84
C ASP A 98 -8.41 8.61 9.95
N GLY A 99 -7.33 9.39 10.09
CA GLY A 99 -6.29 9.18 11.08
C GLY A 99 -5.22 8.17 10.64
N GLY A 100 -5.23 7.72 9.39
CA GLY A 100 -4.22 6.82 8.84
C GLY A 100 -2.89 7.54 8.66
N GLU A 101 -1.81 6.96 9.17
CA GLU A 101 -0.47 7.55 9.04
C GLU A 101 0.04 7.50 7.59
N PHE A 102 0.77 8.54 7.18
CA PHE A 102 1.51 8.65 5.92
C PHE A 102 2.71 9.59 6.07
N CYS A 103 3.73 9.47 5.22
CA CYS A 103 4.90 10.35 5.26
C CYS A 103 4.88 11.36 4.12
N ALA A 104 4.96 12.64 4.48
CA ALA A 104 5.05 13.75 3.54
C ALA A 104 6.51 14.16 3.35
N PHE A 105 7.05 13.90 2.16
CA PHE A 105 8.37 14.29 1.72
C PHE A 105 8.30 15.63 0.99
N VAL A 106 8.72 16.69 1.66
CA VAL A 106 8.69 18.03 1.07
C VAL A 106 9.74 18.13 -0.05
N ARG A 107 9.31 18.60 -1.22
CA ARG A 107 10.14 18.87 -2.39
C ARG A 107 9.85 20.29 -2.89
N PRO A 108 10.83 20.98 -3.50
CA PRO A 108 10.60 22.29 -4.11
C PRO A 108 9.53 22.24 -5.21
N GLU A 109 9.51 21.14 -5.96
CA GLU A 109 8.56 20.87 -7.05
C GLU A 109 8.15 19.40 -6.99
N VAL A 110 6.94 19.09 -7.46
CA VAL A 110 6.41 17.73 -7.52
C VAL A 110 5.75 17.49 -8.88
N GLY A 111 5.85 16.25 -9.37
CA GLY A 111 5.21 15.82 -10.61
C GLY A 111 3.68 15.71 -10.51
N PRO A 112 3.01 15.35 -11.63
CA PRO A 112 1.57 15.13 -11.65
C PRO A 112 1.16 13.91 -10.80
N TYR A 113 2.00 12.87 -10.74
CA TYR A 113 1.83 11.73 -9.83
C TYR A 113 2.86 11.83 -8.71
N ARG A 114 2.42 11.66 -7.47
CA ARG A 114 3.20 12.03 -6.28
C ARG A 114 3.35 10.91 -5.24
N MET A 115 2.84 9.72 -5.53
CA MET A 115 3.15 8.53 -4.75
C MET A 115 4.65 8.27 -4.84
N TYR A 116 5.31 8.08 -3.70
CA TYR A 116 6.76 7.88 -3.61
C TYR A 116 7.10 6.43 -3.26
N GLU A 117 6.66 5.93 -2.11
CA GLU A 117 6.97 4.57 -1.64
C GLU A 117 5.78 3.95 -0.91
N LEU A 118 5.62 2.63 -1.02
CA LEU A 118 4.73 1.88 -0.16
C LEU A 118 5.55 1.32 1.01
N VAL A 119 5.24 1.73 2.23
CA VAL A 119 6.02 1.35 3.42
C VAL A 119 5.24 0.35 4.26
N VAL A 120 5.89 -0.77 4.60
CA VAL A 120 5.36 -1.90 5.35
C VAL A 120 6.22 -2.14 6.58
N ASP A 121 5.66 -1.99 7.77
CA ASP A 121 6.30 -2.40 9.01
C ASP A 121 6.53 -3.92 9.01
N ALA A 122 7.76 -4.34 9.31
CA ALA A 122 8.22 -5.73 9.32
C ALA A 122 8.98 -6.06 10.62
N LEU A 123 8.83 -7.26 11.16
CA LEU A 123 9.65 -7.78 12.25
C LEU A 123 11.06 -8.12 11.74
N ASP A 124 11.14 -8.68 10.54
CA ASP A 124 12.38 -8.92 9.80
C ASP A 124 12.26 -8.33 8.40
N ALA A 125 12.63 -7.04 8.29
CA ALA A 125 12.56 -6.28 7.04
C ALA A 125 13.33 -6.97 5.91
N LYS A 126 14.49 -7.55 6.19
CA LYS A 126 15.32 -8.22 5.18
C LYS A 126 14.62 -9.45 4.61
N THR A 127 14.11 -10.29 5.49
CA THR A 127 13.43 -11.52 5.10
C THR A 127 12.15 -11.20 4.35
N LEU A 128 11.37 -10.20 4.79
CA LEU A 128 10.13 -9.82 4.15
C LEU A 128 10.34 -9.15 2.78
N ALA A 129 11.35 -8.28 2.66
CA ALA A 129 11.74 -7.70 1.37
C ALA A 129 12.20 -8.78 0.38
N GLY A 130 13.02 -9.73 0.83
CA GLY A 130 13.46 -10.86 0.00
C GLY A 130 12.28 -11.73 -0.46
N TRP A 131 11.29 -11.95 0.40
CA TRP A 131 10.07 -12.66 0.05
C TRP A 131 9.28 -11.94 -1.04
N TRP A 132 9.05 -10.63 -0.88
CA TRP A 132 8.35 -9.84 -1.89
C TRP A 132 9.13 -9.71 -3.20
N ALA A 133 10.46 -9.66 -3.17
CA ALA A 133 11.29 -9.74 -4.37
C ALA A 133 11.17 -11.10 -5.09
N GLN A 134 11.00 -12.19 -4.34
CA GLN A 134 10.75 -13.50 -4.93
C GLN A 134 9.37 -13.58 -5.62
N VAL A 135 8.38 -12.85 -5.11
CA VAL A 135 7.00 -12.84 -5.63
C VAL A 135 6.81 -11.87 -6.81
N LEU A 136 7.30 -10.63 -6.68
CA LEU A 136 7.09 -9.54 -7.64
C LEU A 136 8.29 -9.28 -8.57
N GLY A 137 9.41 -9.97 -8.33
CA GLY A 137 10.69 -9.63 -8.93
C GLY A 137 11.30 -8.36 -8.33
N GLY A 138 12.17 -7.72 -9.11
CA GLY A 138 12.91 -6.53 -8.68
C GLY A 138 14.21 -6.85 -7.94
N THR A 139 14.91 -5.80 -7.52
CA THR A 139 16.16 -5.87 -6.78
C THR A 139 15.97 -5.45 -5.35
N THR A 140 16.53 -6.22 -4.42
CA THR A 140 16.52 -5.85 -3.00
C THR A 140 17.65 -4.89 -2.68
N GLU A 141 17.34 -3.87 -1.90
CA GLU A 141 18.33 -3.05 -1.20
C GLU A 141 18.04 -3.02 0.30
N GLY A 142 18.93 -2.42 1.07
CA GLY A 142 18.69 -2.19 2.48
C GLY A 142 19.82 -1.46 3.16
N SER A 143 19.55 -1.01 4.38
CA SER A 143 20.45 -0.22 5.18
C SER A 143 20.83 -0.92 6.49
N GLU A 144 21.95 -0.50 7.08
CA GLU A 144 22.28 -0.85 8.46
C GLU A 144 21.31 -0.21 9.47
N GLU A 145 20.49 0.75 9.02
CA GLU A 145 19.55 1.52 9.84
C GLU A 145 18.20 0.83 10.04
N GLY A 146 18.05 -0.41 9.53
CA GLY A 146 16.88 -1.26 9.82
C GLY A 146 15.73 -1.07 8.85
N TRP A 147 16.00 -0.79 7.58
CA TRP A 147 15.01 -0.91 6.51
C TRP A 147 15.58 -1.68 5.33
N HIS A 148 14.69 -2.33 4.59
CA HIS A 148 14.98 -3.00 3.33
C HIS A 148 13.93 -2.62 2.30
N ALA A 149 14.26 -2.64 1.01
CA ALA A 149 13.30 -2.30 -0.02
C ALA A 149 13.42 -3.21 -1.23
N ILE A 150 12.38 -3.21 -2.06
CA ILE A 150 12.43 -3.76 -3.42
C ILE A 150 12.17 -2.65 -4.42
N GLU A 151 13.01 -2.59 -5.44
CA GLU A 151 12.95 -1.65 -6.56
C GLU A 151 12.77 -2.39 -7.88
N GLY A 152 12.14 -1.74 -8.86
CA GLY A 152 11.99 -2.30 -10.21
C GLY A 152 11.10 -3.56 -10.27
N ALA A 153 10.29 -3.79 -9.24
CA ALA A 153 9.31 -4.86 -9.19
C ALA A 153 8.23 -4.65 -10.26
N ALA A 154 7.73 -5.75 -10.84
CA ALA A 154 6.82 -5.68 -11.97
C ALA A 154 5.52 -4.96 -11.61
N GLY A 155 5.14 -3.94 -12.38
CA GLY A 155 3.87 -3.22 -12.24
C GLY A 155 3.80 -2.18 -11.13
N VAL A 156 4.86 -2.03 -10.34
CA VAL A 156 4.93 -0.99 -9.31
C VAL A 156 5.02 0.39 -9.98
N PRO A 157 4.09 1.34 -9.70
CA PRO A 157 4.10 2.68 -10.30
C PRO A 157 4.91 3.71 -9.51
N PHE A 158 5.47 3.33 -8.37
CA PHE A 158 6.22 4.18 -7.42
C PHE A 158 7.67 3.69 -7.28
N GLU A 159 8.51 4.36 -6.49
CA GLU A 159 9.96 4.08 -6.47
C GLU A 159 10.27 2.71 -5.87
N SER A 160 9.75 2.48 -4.66
CA SER A 160 10.09 1.30 -3.86
C SER A 160 8.92 0.80 -3.03
N MET A 161 8.87 -0.52 -2.80
CA MET A 161 8.18 -1.06 -1.61
C MET A 161 9.21 -1.20 -0.50
N VAL A 162 9.05 -0.44 0.57
CA VAL A 162 9.97 -0.35 1.70
C VAL A 162 9.42 -1.16 2.87
N PHE A 163 10.29 -1.91 3.51
CA PHE A 163 10.04 -2.73 4.69
C PHE A 163 10.79 -2.12 5.86
N ALA A 164 10.07 -1.47 6.77
CA ALA A 164 10.64 -0.80 7.93
C ALA A 164 10.69 -1.76 9.12
N GLN A 165 11.89 -2.00 9.68
CA GLN A 165 12.02 -2.93 10.79
C GLN A 165 11.48 -2.35 12.08
N VAL A 166 10.50 -3.05 12.67
CA VAL A 166 9.85 -2.71 13.93
C VAL A 166 9.93 -3.88 14.91
N ARG A 167 9.64 -3.63 16.19
CA ARG A 167 9.67 -4.67 17.24
C ARG A 167 8.28 -5.22 17.54
N GLU A 168 7.25 -4.43 17.31
CA GLU A 168 5.87 -4.81 17.56
C GLU A 168 5.35 -5.76 16.49
N ALA A 169 4.63 -6.80 16.91
CA ALA A 169 3.89 -7.67 16.01
C ALA A 169 2.59 -7.00 15.54
N LYS A 170 1.99 -7.51 14.46
CA LYS A 170 0.71 -7.01 13.93
C LYS A 170 -0.43 -7.36 14.89
N THR A 171 -1.22 -6.35 15.27
CA THR A 171 -2.33 -6.51 16.24
C THR A 171 -3.71 -6.19 15.67
N GLY A 172 -3.80 -5.80 14.38
CA GLY A 172 -5.06 -5.43 13.73
C GLY A 172 -4.98 -5.57 12.22
N LYS A 173 -6.11 -5.33 11.53
CA LYS A 173 -6.21 -5.30 10.07
C LYS A 173 -5.44 -4.11 9.50
N ASN A 174 -4.74 -4.28 8.39
CA ASN A 174 -4.16 -3.15 7.66
C ASN A 174 -5.27 -2.26 7.05
N ARG A 175 -5.06 -0.95 7.12
CA ARG A 175 -5.94 0.06 6.47
C ARG A 175 -5.55 0.34 5.03
N VAL A 176 -4.30 0.05 4.69
CA VAL A 176 -3.76 0.12 3.34
C VAL A 176 -3.28 -1.27 2.98
N HIS A 177 -3.64 -1.76 1.80
CA HIS A 177 -3.11 -2.99 1.25
C HIS A 177 -2.89 -2.83 -0.25
N TRP A 178 -2.37 -3.86 -0.88
CA TRP A 178 -2.12 -3.89 -2.31
C TRP A 178 -2.67 -5.16 -2.93
N ASP A 179 -2.82 -5.08 -4.24
CA ASP A 179 -3.30 -6.16 -5.08
C ASP A 179 -2.17 -6.59 -6.01
N ILE A 180 -2.12 -7.88 -6.32
CA ILE A 180 -1.22 -8.46 -7.31
C ILE A 180 -2.03 -9.24 -8.34
N GLU A 181 -1.51 -9.27 -9.57
CA GLU A 181 -2.00 -10.10 -10.67
C GLU A 181 -1.05 -11.27 -10.90
N VAL A 182 -1.63 -12.44 -11.20
CA VAL A 182 -0.94 -13.67 -11.55
C VAL A 182 -1.65 -14.33 -12.72
N ASP A 183 -0.90 -14.93 -13.64
CA ASP A 183 -1.40 -15.48 -14.91
C ASP A 183 -1.34 -17.02 -14.98
N PHE A 184 -1.33 -17.70 -13.82
CA PHE A 184 -1.20 -19.15 -13.76
C PHE A 184 -2.04 -19.80 -12.66
N VAL A 185 -2.57 -20.99 -12.98
CA VAL A 185 -3.59 -21.69 -12.19
C VAL A 185 -3.14 -22.07 -10.76
N ASP A 186 -1.85 -22.36 -10.58
CA ASP A 186 -1.31 -22.83 -9.30
C ASP A 186 -0.73 -21.70 -8.42
N ALA A 187 -0.95 -20.43 -8.78
CA ALA A 187 -0.36 -19.28 -8.11
C ALA A 187 -0.64 -19.22 -6.61
N ILE A 188 -1.85 -19.54 -6.18
CA ILE A 188 -2.19 -19.58 -4.76
C ILE A 188 -1.37 -20.64 -4.02
N ALA A 189 -1.23 -21.83 -4.59
CA ALA A 189 -0.46 -22.92 -3.99
C ALA A 189 1.04 -22.60 -3.96
N GLU A 190 1.59 -21.95 -5.00
CA GLU A 190 2.98 -21.49 -5.00
C GLU A 190 3.21 -20.44 -3.90
N LEU A 191 2.33 -19.44 -3.77
CA LEU A 191 2.40 -18.44 -2.70
C LEU A 191 2.30 -19.07 -1.29
N GLU A 192 1.43 -20.06 -1.10
CA GLU A 192 1.35 -20.82 0.16
C GLU A 192 2.65 -21.58 0.45
N SER A 193 3.28 -22.16 -0.58
CA SER A 193 4.58 -22.84 -0.43
C SER A 193 5.72 -21.89 -0.05
N LEU A 194 5.58 -20.60 -0.36
CA LEU A 194 6.49 -19.53 0.05
C LEU A 194 6.17 -18.98 1.45
N GLY A 195 5.11 -19.45 2.11
CA GLY A 195 4.74 -19.05 3.47
C GLY A 195 3.63 -18.00 3.57
N ALA A 196 3.02 -17.59 2.44
CA ALA A 196 1.77 -16.84 2.49
C ALA A 196 0.62 -17.73 3.00
N ARG A 197 -0.47 -17.10 3.43
CA ARG A 197 -1.66 -17.79 3.95
C ARG A 197 -2.91 -17.27 3.28
N VAL A 198 -3.80 -18.15 2.83
CA VAL A 198 -5.13 -17.74 2.36
C VAL A 198 -5.97 -17.26 3.55
N LEU A 199 -6.50 -16.04 3.44
CA LEU A 199 -7.44 -15.46 4.41
C LEU A 199 -8.89 -15.58 3.94
N ARG A 200 -9.15 -15.39 2.64
CA ARG A 200 -10.47 -15.52 2.02
C ARG A 200 -10.33 -15.97 0.58
N ARG A 201 -11.12 -16.97 0.17
CA ARG A 201 -11.21 -17.41 -1.23
C ARG A 201 -12.33 -16.65 -1.96
N PRO A 202 -12.30 -16.59 -3.31
CA PRO A 202 -13.41 -16.06 -4.09
C PRO A 202 -14.73 -16.72 -3.72
N ASP A 203 -15.79 -15.92 -3.72
CA ASP A 203 -17.16 -16.33 -3.41
C ASP A 203 -18.16 -15.45 -4.17
N SER A 204 -19.40 -15.34 -3.70
CA SER A 204 -20.41 -14.49 -4.37
C SER A 204 -20.12 -12.99 -4.27
N ASP A 205 -19.24 -12.56 -3.36
CA ASP A 205 -19.01 -11.14 -3.08
C ASP A 205 -17.70 -10.64 -3.69
N ILE A 206 -16.69 -11.51 -3.83
CA ILE A 206 -15.37 -11.16 -4.39
C ILE A 206 -14.88 -12.21 -5.39
N GLU A 207 -14.15 -11.75 -6.40
CA GLU A 207 -13.59 -12.59 -7.48
C GLU A 207 -12.09 -12.90 -7.29
N TRP A 208 -11.47 -12.37 -6.23
CA TRP A 208 -10.04 -12.53 -5.93
C TRP A 208 -9.81 -13.33 -4.64
N THR A 209 -8.58 -13.82 -4.45
CA THR A 209 -8.17 -14.45 -3.18
C THR A 209 -7.51 -13.39 -2.30
N VAL A 210 -7.98 -13.23 -1.06
CA VAL A 210 -7.26 -12.43 -0.05
C VAL A 210 -6.25 -13.34 0.64
N MET A 211 -4.99 -12.93 0.63
CA MET A 211 -3.88 -13.62 1.27
C MET A 211 -3.19 -12.73 2.29
N ALA A 212 -2.39 -13.34 3.14
CA ALA A 212 -1.45 -12.66 4.02
C ALA A 212 -0.03 -13.11 3.69
N ASP A 213 0.91 -12.19 3.72
CA ASP A 213 2.35 -12.51 3.63
C ASP A 213 2.81 -13.28 4.90
N PRO A 214 4.07 -13.74 4.96
CA PRO A 214 4.57 -14.49 6.12
C PRO A 214 4.36 -13.78 7.46
N GLU A 215 4.40 -12.44 7.48
CA GLU A 215 4.24 -11.60 8.66
C GLU A 215 2.78 -11.18 8.94
N GLY A 216 1.85 -11.52 8.05
CA GLY A 216 0.42 -11.26 8.25
C GLY A 216 -0.13 -10.00 7.58
N ASN A 217 0.64 -9.33 6.70
CA ASN A 217 0.13 -8.20 5.94
C ASN A 217 -0.78 -8.69 4.82
N GLU A 218 -1.98 -8.13 4.75
CA GLU A 218 -2.98 -8.51 3.77
C GLU A 218 -2.64 -7.99 2.37
N PHE A 219 -2.88 -8.83 1.35
CA PHE A 219 -2.85 -8.47 -0.08
C PHE A 219 -3.88 -9.30 -0.86
N CYS A 220 -4.35 -8.80 -1.99
CA CYS A 220 -5.28 -9.54 -2.87
C CYS A 220 -4.54 -10.15 -4.06
N VAL A 221 -4.95 -11.34 -4.48
CA VAL A 221 -4.43 -12.04 -5.66
C VAL A 221 -5.54 -12.18 -6.69
N PHE A 222 -5.36 -11.51 -7.82
CA PHE A 222 -6.21 -11.60 -9.00
C PHE A 222 -5.57 -12.59 -9.99
N VAL A 223 -6.27 -13.68 -10.29
CA VAL A 223 -5.84 -14.63 -11.32
C VAL A 223 -6.41 -14.16 -12.65
N THR A 224 -5.56 -13.76 -13.58
CA THR A 224 -5.94 -13.40 -14.95
C THR A 224 -5.96 -14.66 -15.82
N GLU A 225 -6.98 -14.78 -16.69
CA GLU A 225 -7.07 -15.85 -17.69
C GLU A 225 -5.99 -15.76 -18.78
#